data_AF-A0A6A6K933-F1
#
_entry.id   AF-A0A6A6K933-F1
#
_cell.length_a   1.000
_cell.length_b   1.000
_cell.length_c   1.000
_cell.angle_alpha   90.00
_cell.angle_beta   90.00
_cell.angle_gamma   90.00
#
_symmetry.space_group_name_H-M   'P 1'
#
loop_
_entity.id
_entity.type
_entity.pdbx_description
1 polymer ?
#
loop_
_entity_poly.entity_id
_entity_poly.type
_entity_poly.pdbx_seq_one_letter_code
_entity_poly.pdbx_strand_id
1 'polypeptide(L)'
;MILLPLANSISFNYNSFYPNIGGISLEGDAFSSSGVLHLTKNGKDDNLTYSVGRATYILPVHIWMARQETTDFTSISLLSEFDSYPNSWDPPYNHIGININSIESVAYCTGVGIFPTGTVVNAWVSYDSTSRTLSAFANSEGENFSLSRLVDLREVLPEWATIGISAATGASIELHSILSWEFYSSLEN
;
A
#
# COMPACT_ATOMS: atom_id res chain seq x y z
N MET A 1 -20.73 33.02 15.04
CA MET A 1 -20.82 31.55 15.15
C MET A 1 -19.94 30.98 14.07
N ILE A 2 -18.75 30.49 14.41
CA ILE A 2 -17.84 29.84 13.46
C ILE A 2 -18.26 28.37 13.46
N LEU A 3 -18.84 27.88 12.36
CA LEU A 3 -18.92 26.44 12.13
C LEU A 3 -17.49 25.98 11.81
N LEU A 4 -16.91 25.17 12.68
CA LEU A 4 -15.78 24.34 12.26
C LEU A 4 -16.32 23.36 11.19
N PRO A 5 -15.64 23.16 10.06
CA PRO A 5 -16.04 22.12 9.12
C PRO A 5 -16.05 20.79 9.87
N LEU A 6 -17.09 19.97 9.68
CA LEU A 6 -17.11 18.62 10.21
C LEU A 6 -15.89 17.86 9.69
N ALA A 7 -15.16 17.22 10.62
CA ALA A 7 -14.17 16.20 10.31
C ALA A 7 -14.78 15.19 9.33
N ASN A 8 -14.26 15.12 8.10
CA ASN A 8 -14.66 14.09 7.14
C ASN A 8 -13.81 12.86 7.43
N SER A 9 -14.42 11.81 7.97
CA SER A 9 -13.82 10.49 8.00
C SER A 9 -14.17 9.73 6.72
N ILE A 10 -13.25 8.88 6.28
CA ILE A 10 -13.48 7.97 5.16
C ILE A 10 -13.04 6.57 5.57
N SER A 11 -13.86 5.58 5.22
CA SER A 11 -13.53 4.19 5.44
C SER A 11 -14.13 3.29 4.37
N PHE A 12 -13.48 2.15 4.15
CA PHE A 12 -14.00 1.06 3.37
C PHE A 12 -13.50 -0.26 3.94
N ASN A 13 -14.25 -1.33 3.69
CA ASN A 13 -13.91 -2.67 4.10
C ASN A 13 -14.38 -3.67 3.03
N TYR A 14 -13.42 -4.32 2.38
CA TYR A 14 -13.63 -5.37 1.39
C TYR A 14 -13.16 -6.70 1.96
N ASN A 15 -14.08 -7.63 2.18
CA ASN A 15 -13.77 -8.99 2.66
C ASN A 15 -13.75 -10.04 1.53
N SER A 16 -14.04 -9.63 0.30
CA SER A 16 -14.00 -10.48 -0.90
C SER A 16 -14.02 -9.63 -2.16
N PHE A 17 -13.44 -10.15 -3.24
CA PHE A 17 -13.34 -9.47 -4.53
C PHE A 17 -13.92 -10.29 -5.68
N TYR A 18 -15.04 -9.85 -6.23
CA TYR A 18 -15.70 -10.47 -7.39
C TYR A 18 -15.48 -9.66 -8.67
N PRO A 19 -15.72 -10.25 -9.86
CA PRO A 19 -15.65 -9.49 -11.11
C PRO A 19 -16.55 -8.25 -11.08
N ASN A 20 -16.08 -7.15 -11.69
CA ASN A 20 -16.75 -5.84 -11.69
C ASN A 20 -16.92 -5.24 -10.28
N ILE A 21 -15.92 -5.41 -9.41
CA ILE A 21 -15.97 -4.84 -8.06
C ILE A 21 -16.11 -3.32 -8.13
N GLY A 22 -17.11 -2.78 -7.43
CA GLY A 22 -17.32 -1.34 -7.31
C GLY A 22 -16.39 -0.70 -6.29
N GLY A 23 -16.01 0.56 -6.53
CA GLY A 23 -15.18 1.34 -5.60
C GLY A 23 -13.67 1.11 -5.73
N ILE A 24 -13.24 0.15 -6.56
CA ILE A 24 -11.82 -0.13 -6.84
C ILE A 24 -11.58 -0.05 -8.35
N SER A 25 -10.58 0.72 -8.75
CA SER A 25 -10.03 0.74 -10.12
C SER A 25 -8.90 -0.27 -10.21
N LEU A 26 -8.91 -1.10 -11.25
CA LEU A 26 -7.86 -2.08 -11.54
C LEU A 26 -7.08 -1.64 -12.78
N GLU A 27 -5.76 -1.69 -12.70
CA GLU A 27 -4.85 -1.24 -13.74
C GLU A 27 -3.73 -2.28 -13.98
N GLY A 28 -3.18 -2.28 -15.19
CA GLY A 28 -2.18 -3.26 -15.62
C GLY A 28 -2.77 -4.66 -15.70
N ASP A 29 -2.07 -5.63 -15.11
CA ASP A 29 -2.46 -7.04 -15.08
C ASP A 29 -3.39 -7.39 -13.89
N ALA A 30 -3.80 -6.40 -13.08
CA ALA A 30 -4.64 -6.67 -11.92
C ALA A 30 -6.08 -7.04 -12.32
N PHE A 31 -6.66 -8.03 -11.65
CA PHE A 31 -8.03 -8.48 -11.87
C PHE A 31 -8.63 -9.09 -10.59
N SER A 32 -9.95 -9.09 -10.48
CA SER A 32 -10.66 -9.76 -9.38
C SER A 32 -11.40 -11.01 -9.88
N SER A 33 -11.32 -12.09 -9.10
CA SER A 33 -12.04 -13.32 -9.40
C SER A 33 -12.28 -14.15 -8.15
N SER A 34 -13.44 -14.80 -8.05
CA SER A 34 -13.72 -15.81 -7.01
C SER A 34 -13.45 -15.38 -5.57
N GLY A 35 -13.65 -14.10 -5.24
CA GLY A 35 -13.42 -13.56 -3.89
C GLY A 35 -12.00 -13.03 -3.66
N VAL A 36 -11.11 -13.10 -4.63
CA VAL A 36 -9.69 -12.70 -4.52
C VAL A 36 -9.35 -11.60 -5.52
N LEU A 37 -8.57 -10.62 -5.07
CA LEU A 37 -7.99 -9.58 -5.92
C LEU A 37 -6.55 -9.98 -6.27
N HIS A 38 -6.27 -10.25 -7.53
CA HIS A 38 -4.94 -10.58 -8.01
C HIS A 38 -4.28 -9.31 -8.54
N LEU A 39 -3.07 -9.02 -8.07
CA LEU A 39 -2.27 -7.88 -8.53
C LEU A 39 -1.32 -8.27 -9.66
N THR A 40 -1.06 -9.56 -9.85
CA THR A 40 -0.24 -10.10 -10.93
C THR A 40 -1.00 -11.21 -11.66
N LYS A 41 -0.60 -11.50 -12.90
CA LYS A 41 -1.16 -12.61 -13.70
C LYS A 41 -1.07 -13.93 -12.93
N ASN A 42 -2.04 -14.82 -13.12
CA ASN A 42 -2.04 -16.17 -12.54
C ASN A 42 -2.54 -17.26 -13.52
N GLY A 43 -2.77 -16.93 -14.78
CA GLY A 43 -3.30 -17.86 -15.76
C GLY A 43 -2.32 -18.99 -16.07
N LYS A 44 -2.83 -20.22 -16.19
CA LYS A 44 -2.02 -21.42 -16.46
C LYS A 44 -1.22 -21.33 -17.77
N ASP A 45 -1.78 -20.64 -18.76
CA ASP A 45 -1.20 -20.48 -20.10
C ASP A 45 -0.54 -19.09 -20.29
N ASP A 46 -0.52 -18.26 -19.25
CA ASP A 46 0.07 -16.92 -19.30
C ASP A 46 1.58 -16.94 -19.05
N ASN A 47 2.28 -15.95 -19.61
CA ASN A 47 3.60 -15.61 -19.12
C ASN A 47 3.48 -14.82 -17.81
N LEU A 48 3.87 -15.43 -16.69
CA LEU A 48 3.76 -14.88 -15.34
C LEU A 48 4.96 -14.01 -14.92
N THR A 49 5.99 -13.93 -15.76
CA THR A 49 7.14 -13.05 -15.54
C THR A 49 6.84 -11.62 -15.98
N TYR A 50 7.46 -10.64 -15.32
CA TYR A 50 7.29 -9.21 -15.64
C TYR A 50 5.83 -8.71 -15.62
N SER A 51 5.00 -9.33 -14.77
CA SER A 51 3.62 -8.90 -14.56
C SER A 51 3.58 -7.71 -13.63
N VAL A 52 2.77 -6.71 -13.92
CA VAL A 52 2.59 -5.52 -13.09
C VAL A 52 1.12 -5.18 -13.01
N GLY A 53 0.59 -4.99 -11.81
CA GLY A 53 -0.79 -4.57 -11.61
C GLY A 53 -0.97 -3.71 -10.37
N ARG A 54 -2.06 -2.94 -10.39
CA ARG A 54 -2.43 -2.00 -9.35
C ARG A 54 -3.94 -2.04 -9.11
N ALA A 55 -4.32 -1.95 -7.84
CA ALA A 55 -5.68 -1.73 -7.40
C ALA A 55 -5.76 -0.44 -6.57
N THR A 56 -6.66 0.47 -6.93
CA THR A 56 -6.76 1.80 -6.32
C THR A 56 -8.19 2.06 -5.87
N TYR A 57 -8.39 2.55 -4.65
CA TYR A 57 -9.70 3.03 -4.22
C TYR A 57 -10.08 4.30 -4.98
N ILE A 58 -11.28 4.33 -5.57
CA ILE A 58 -11.63 5.33 -6.60
C ILE A 58 -11.84 6.75 -6.07
N LEU A 59 -12.16 6.91 -4.79
CA LEU A 59 -12.36 8.24 -4.20
C LEU A 59 -11.04 8.73 -3.59
N PRO A 60 -10.60 9.96 -3.91
CA PRO A 60 -9.42 10.53 -3.27
C PRO A 60 -9.69 10.72 -1.78
N VAL A 61 -8.67 10.43 -0.97
CA VAL A 61 -8.66 10.60 0.48
C VAL A 61 -8.01 11.93 0.81
N HIS A 62 -8.68 12.72 1.62
CA HIS A 62 -8.11 13.93 2.19
C HIS A 62 -7.15 13.54 3.33
N ILE A 63 -5.84 13.70 3.12
CA ILE A 63 -4.76 13.23 4.00
C ILE A 63 -4.40 14.28 5.07
N TRP A 64 -4.50 15.57 4.74
CA TRP A 64 -4.26 16.68 5.67
C TRP A 64 -4.95 17.95 5.17
N MET A 65 -5.22 18.91 6.06
CA MET A 65 -5.86 20.19 5.72
C MET A 65 -4.86 21.35 5.68
N ALA A 66 -4.74 22.04 4.54
CA ALA A 66 -4.03 23.33 4.45
C ALA A 66 -4.98 24.50 4.73
N ARG A 67 -4.44 25.64 5.21
CA ARG A 67 -5.21 26.90 5.32
C ARG A 67 -5.28 27.68 4.01
N GLN A 68 -4.52 27.28 2.99
CA GLN A 68 -4.53 27.82 1.62
C GLN A 68 -4.18 26.69 0.66
N GLU A 69 -4.93 26.55 -0.43
CA GLU A 69 -4.69 25.55 -1.47
C GLU A 69 -3.36 25.81 -2.18
N THR A 70 -2.46 24.84 -2.14
CA THR A 70 -1.29 24.78 -3.03
C THR A 70 -1.27 23.42 -3.70
N THR A 71 -1.64 23.37 -4.97
CA THR A 71 -1.64 22.14 -5.77
C THR A 71 -0.33 22.02 -6.55
N ASP A 72 0.63 21.28 -6.01
CA ASP A 72 1.72 20.71 -6.81
C ASP A 72 1.38 19.23 -7.09
N PHE A 73 1.08 18.92 -8.36
CA PHE A 73 0.74 17.57 -8.83
C PHE A 73 1.98 16.69 -9.05
N THR A 74 2.96 16.76 -8.15
CA THR A 74 4.08 15.81 -8.16
C THR A 74 3.55 14.48 -7.65
N SER A 75 3.76 13.39 -8.40
CA SER A 75 3.44 12.04 -7.95
C SER A 75 4.33 11.68 -6.77
N ILE A 76 3.83 11.94 -5.57
CA ILE A 76 4.51 11.62 -4.31
C ILE A 76 3.92 10.31 -3.81
N SER A 77 4.81 9.35 -3.56
CA SER A 77 4.43 8.01 -3.11
C SER A 77 5.03 7.75 -1.73
N LEU A 78 4.17 7.34 -0.81
CA LEU A 78 4.54 6.75 0.46
C LEU A 78 4.11 5.29 0.40
N LEU A 79 5.08 4.38 0.42
CA LEU A 79 4.83 2.97 0.21
C LEU A 79 5.33 2.18 1.42
N SER A 80 4.57 1.17 1.82
CA SER A 80 5.10 0.04 2.57
C SER A 80 5.34 -1.08 1.57
N GLU A 81 6.58 -1.49 1.40
CA GLU A 81 6.94 -2.55 0.46
C GLU A 81 7.23 -3.86 1.17
N PHE A 82 7.02 -4.97 0.45
CA PHE A 82 7.43 -6.31 0.82
C PHE A 82 8.30 -6.81 -0.33
N ASP A 83 9.61 -6.62 -0.21
CA ASP A 83 10.54 -6.88 -1.31
C ASP A 83 11.21 -8.25 -1.14
N SER A 84 10.99 -9.09 -2.15
CA SER A 84 11.49 -10.46 -2.26
C SER A 84 12.78 -10.58 -3.08
N TYR A 85 13.28 -9.49 -3.66
CA TYR A 85 14.45 -9.52 -4.54
C TYR A 85 15.41 -8.34 -4.33
N PRO A 86 16.63 -8.57 -3.81
CA PRO A 86 17.57 -7.49 -3.56
C PRO A 86 18.16 -6.92 -4.86
N ASN A 87 17.78 -5.69 -5.21
CA ASN A 87 18.43 -4.88 -6.24
C ASN A 87 19.64 -4.10 -5.68
N SER A 88 20.27 -3.29 -6.54
CA SER A 88 21.47 -2.51 -6.15
C SER A 88 21.20 -1.38 -5.16
N TRP A 89 19.95 -0.95 -5.03
CA TRP A 89 19.49 0.05 -4.06
C TRP A 89 18.94 -0.58 -2.78
N ASP A 90 18.86 -1.91 -2.72
CA ASP A 90 18.31 -2.62 -1.58
C ASP A 90 19.41 -3.11 -0.63
N PRO A 91 19.05 -3.38 0.63
CA PRO A 91 19.86 -4.26 1.46
C PRO A 91 20.03 -5.63 0.76
N PRO A 92 21.10 -6.40 1.05
CA PRO A 92 21.42 -7.65 0.33
C PRO A 92 20.52 -8.83 0.77
N TYR A 93 19.28 -8.56 1.17
CA TYR A 93 18.29 -9.51 1.65
C TYR A 93 16.87 -8.95 1.49
N ASN A 94 15.89 -9.86 1.48
CA ASN A 94 14.48 -9.52 1.50
C ASN A 94 14.15 -8.65 2.71
N HIS A 95 13.22 -7.71 2.52
CA HIS A 95 12.93 -6.72 3.53
C HIS A 95 11.50 -6.18 3.40
N ILE A 96 11.03 -5.56 4.49
CA ILE A 96 9.88 -4.67 4.44
C ILE A 96 10.41 -3.27 4.61
N GLY A 97 9.95 -2.36 3.76
CA GLY A 97 10.50 -1.02 3.61
C GLY A 97 9.44 0.08 3.72
N ILE A 98 9.87 1.28 4.08
CA ILE A 98 9.11 2.52 3.90
C ILE A 98 9.84 3.35 2.85
N ASN A 99 9.17 3.62 1.74
CA ASN A 99 9.71 4.43 0.66
C ASN A 99 9.05 5.82 0.64
N ILE A 100 9.84 6.87 0.40
CA ILE A 100 9.35 8.24 0.25
C ILE A 100 9.93 8.81 -1.04
N ASN A 101 9.09 8.95 -2.08
CA ASN A 101 9.46 9.55 -3.37
C ASN A 101 10.66 8.92 -4.08
N SER A 102 11.06 7.71 -3.68
CA SER A 102 12.17 6.94 -4.22
C SER A 102 11.82 5.46 -4.12
N ILE A 103 12.45 4.60 -4.91
CA ILE A 103 12.40 3.15 -4.70
C ILE A 103 13.35 2.72 -3.57
N GLU A 104 14.38 3.50 -3.26
CA GLU A 104 15.26 3.23 -2.14
C GLU A 104 14.55 3.52 -0.80
N SER A 105 14.48 2.50 0.05
CA SER A 105 13.80 2.57 1.35
C SER A 105 14.49 3.51 2.34
N VAL A 106 13.73 4.43 2.97
CA VAL A 106 14.24 5.32 4.02
C VAL A 106 14.29 4.67 5.40
N ALA A 107 13.58 3.56 5.56
CA ALA A 107 13.61 2.68 6.73
C ALA A 107 13.23 1.27 6.27
N TYR A 108 13.87 0.24 6.82
CA TYR A 108 13.58 -1.15 6.49
C TYR A 108 13.79 -2.05 7.71
N CYS A 109 13.07 -3.17 7.77
CA CYS A 109 13.35 -4.25 8.72
C CYS A 109 13.92 -5.48 8.01
N THR A 110 14.86 -6.15 8.67
CA THR A 110 15.54 -7.34 8.15
C THR A 110 14.95 -8.63 8.71
N GLY A 111 15.34 -9.77 8.16
CA GLY A 111 14.90 -11.08 8.65
C GLY A 111 13.55 -11.53 8.07
N VAL A 112 13.05 -10.81 7.07
CA VAL A 112 11.89 -11.21 6.28
C VAL A 112 12.32 -12.38 5.39
N GLY A 113 11.78 -13.57 5.64
CA GLY A 113 12.09 -14.75 4.84
C GLY A 113 11.42 -14.74 3.47
N ILE A 114 11.72 -15.75 2.65
CA ILE A 114 10.86 -16.10 1.51
C ILE A 114 9.67 -16.85 2.06
N PHE A 115 8.47 -16.32 1.84
CA PHE A 115 7.25 -17.00 2.25
C PHE A 115 6.94 -18.16 1.29
N PRO A 116 6.65 -19.37 1.81
CA PRO A 116 6.14 -20.47 1.01
C PRO A 116 4.89 -20.09 0.20
N THR A 117 4.69 -20.75 -0.95
CA THR A 117 3.47 -20.56 -1.73
C THR A 117 2.23 -20.91 -0.89
N GLY A 118 1.28 -19.98 -0.82
CA GLY A 118 0.05 -20.14 -0.05
C GLY A 118 0.13 -19.60 1.38
N THR A 119 1.29 -19.11 1.82
CA THR A 119 1.40 -18.39 3.09
C THR A 119 0.59 -17.11 3.05
N VAL A 120 -0.21 -16.88 4.09
CA VAL A 120 -0.99 -15.66 4.27
C VAL A 120 -0.23 -14.70 5.18
N VAL A 121 -0.03 -13.48 4.69
CA VAL A 121 0.58 -12.39 5.46
C VAL A 121 -0.52 -11.40 5.82
N ASN A 122 -0.65 -11.08 7.10
CA ASN A 122 -1.47 -9.96 7.54
C ASN A 122 -0.58 -8.73 7.63
N ALA A 123 -0.99 -7.63 6.99
CA ALA A 123 -0.22 -6.38 6.96
C ALA A 123 -1.08 -5.19 7.37
N TRP A 124 -0.48 -4.26 8.10
CA TRP A 124 -1.11 -3.03 8.57
C TRP A 124 -0.16 -1.86 8.37
N VAL A 125 -0.72 -0.76 7.88
CA VAL A 125 -0.03 0.52 7.83
C VAL A 125 -0.85 1.51 8.64
N SER A 126 -0.18 2.21 9.56
CA SER A 126 -0.82 3.23 10.40
C SER A 126 -0.01 4.51 10.40
N TYR A 127 -0.72 5.64 10.46
CA TYR A 127 -0.11 6.94 10.61
C TYR A 127 -0.76 7.67 11.79
N ASP A 128 0.07 8.13 12.72
CA ASP A 128 -0.33 9.00 13.82
C ASP A 128 0.11 10.43 13.51
N SER A 129 -0.87 11.32 13.28
CA SER A 129 -0.63 12.73 12.95
C SER A 129 -0.07 13.55 14.11
N THR A 130 -0.32 13.14 15.36
CA THR A 130 0.18 13.83 16.56
C THR A 130 1.68 13.62 16.70
N SER A 131 2.12 12.36 16.58
CA SER A 131 3.54 12.01 16.64
C SER A 131 4.27 12.15 15.29
N ARG A 132 3.52 12.29 14.18
CA ARG A 132 4.02 12.26 12.78
C ARG A 132 4.78 10.97 12.48
N THR A 133 4.22 9.85 12.94
CA THR A 133 4.85 8.55 12.83
C THR A 133 4.06 7.68 11.86
N LEU A 134 4.70 7.26 10.78
CA LEU A 134 4.24 6.16 9.94
C LEU A 134 4.80 4.85 10.49
N SER A 135 3.95 3.85 10.63
CA SER A 135 4.35 2.50 11.03
C SER A 135 3.79 1.47 10.05
N ALA A 136 4.61 0.48 9.73
CA ALA A 136 4.21 -0.71 9.00
C ALA A 136 4.42 -1.93 9.90
N PHE A 137 3.45 -2.82 9.90
CA PHE A 137 3.46 -4.05 10.66
C PHE A 137 3.04 -5.21 9.76
N ALA A 138 3.71 -6.34 9.88
CA ALA A 138 3.34 -7.57 9.21
C ALA A 138 3.45 -8.76 10.16
N ASN A 139 2.54 -9.70 10.00
CA ASN A 139 2.54 -10.95 10.73
C ASN A 139 2.25 -12.12 9.80
N SER A 140 3.06 -13.17 9.90
CA SER A 140 2.81 -14.45 9.23
C SER A 140 3.40 -15.60 10.04
N GLU A 141 2.65 -16.70 10.17
CA GLU A 141 3.11 -17.97 10.78
C GLU A 141 3.80 -17.84 12.17
N GLY A 142 3.45 -16.80 12.94
CA GLY A 142 4.02 -16.54 14.26
C GLY A 142 5.22 -15.58 14.27
N GLU A 143 5.72 -15.19 13.11
CA GLU A 143 6.72 -14.14 12.94
C GLU A 143 6.06 -12.76 12.85
N ASN A 144 6.71 -11.77 13.47
CA ASN A 144 6.24 -10.40 13.52
C ASN A 144 7.33 -9.46 13.01
N PHE A 145 6.96 -8.59 12.08
CA PHE A 145 7.83 -7.59 11.51
C PHE A 145 7.22 -6.22 11.72
N SER A 146 8.02 -5.26 12.16
CA SER A 146 7.60 -3.88 12.29
C SER A 146 8.70 -2.91 11.94
N LEU A 147 8.30 -1.77 11.39
CA LEU A 147 9.15 -0.61 11.23
C LEU A 147 8.33 0.66 11.39
N SER A 148 9.00 1.74 11.81
CA SER A 148 8.39 3.05 11.95
C SER A 148 9.35 4.14 11.48
N ARG A 149 8.77 5.22 10.95
CA ARG A 149 9.51 6.39 10.48
C ARG A 149 8.77 7.66 10.88
N LEU A 150 9.52 8.64 11.41
CA LEU A 150 9.02 10.00 11.55
C LEU A 150 8.96 10.64 10.17
N VAL A 151 7.76 11.01 9.74
CA VAL A 151 7.48 11.66 8.46
C VAL A 151 6.29 12.60 8.62
N ASP A 152 6.45 13.84 8.21
CA ASP A 152 5.35 14.80 8.17
C ASP A 152 4.64 14.67 6.81
N LEU A 153 3.42 14.11 6.79
CA LEU A 153 2.70 13.90 5.52
C LEU A 153 2.46 15.19 4.73
N ARG A 154 2.53 16.36 5.37
CA ARG A 154 2.36 17.67 4.71
C ARG A 154 3.58 18.09 3.90
N GLU A 155 4.75 17.55 4.23
CA GLU A 155 6.00 17.82 3.51
C GLU A 155 6.17 16.87 2.33
N VAL A 156 5.43 15.75 2.33
CA VAL A 156 5.53 14.72 1.31
C VAL A 156 4.29 14.69 0.41
N LEU A 157 3.07 14.54 0.92
CA LEU A 157 1.89 14.32 0.08
C LEU A 157 1.10 15.61 -0.18
N PRO A 158 0.40 15.72 -1.32
CA PRO A 158 -0.66 16.72 -1.48
C PRO A 158 -1.79 16.48 -0.48
N GLU A 159 -2.68 17.47 -0.31
CA GLU A 159 -3.84 17.37 0.59
C GLU A 159 -4.74 16.18 0.24
N TRP A 160 -4.88 15.87 -1.04
CA TRP A 160 -5.67 14.75 -1.55
C TRP A 160 -4.76 13.69 -2.19
N ALA A 161 -4.89 12.44 -1.73
CA ALA A 161 -4.15 11.30 -2.27
C ALA A 161 -5.07 10.13 -2.60
N THR A 162 -4.61 9.24 -3.48
CA THR A 162 -5.26 7.95 -3.73
C THR A 162 -4.62 6.87 -2.88
N ILE A 163 -5.43 5.96 -2.36
CA ILE A 163 -4.95 4.78 -1.61
C ILE A 163 -5.03 3.57 -2.52
N GLY A 164 -3.95 2.81 -2.63
CA GLY A 164 -3.87 1.68 -3.54
C GLY A 164 -2.80 0.66 -3.13
N ILE A 165 -2.84 -0.48 -3.79
CA ILE A 165 -1.87 -1.57 -3.65
C ILE A 165 -1.38 -1.93 -5.04
N SER A 166 -0.07 -2.11 -5.18
CA SER A 166 0.56 -2.56 -6.42
C SER A 166 1.49 -3.73 -6.15
N ALA A 167 1.67 -4.58 -7.16
CA ALA A 167 2.69 -5.62 -7.14
C ALA A 167 3.30 -5.81 -8.52
N ALA A 168 4.51 -6.35 -8.54
CA ALA A 168 5.22 -6.69 -9.76
C ALA A 168 5.91 -8.05 -9.61
N THR A 169 6.12 -8.73 -10.73
CA THR A 169 7.01 -9.89 -10.81
C THR A 169 8.24 -9.57 -11.65
N GLY A 170 9.34 -10.26 -11.37
CA GLY A 170 10.56 -10.20 -12.17
C GLY A 170 10.69 -11.39 -13.12
N ALA A 171 11.93 -11.84 -13.33
CA ALA A 171 12.20 -13.10 -14.03
C ALA A 171 11.75 -14.33 -13.21
N SER A 172 11.69 -14.19 -11.88
CA SER A 172 11.09 -15.17 -10.97
C SER A 172 9.59 -14.90 -10.83
N ILE A 173 8.80 -15.98 -10.74
CA ILE A 173 7.34 -15.92 -10.65
C ILE A 173 6.91 -15.87 -9.19
N GLU A 174 6.16 -14.84 -8.83
CA GLU A 174 5.48 -14.70 -7.54
C GLU A 174 4.05 -14.23 -7.77
N LEU A 175 3.09 -14.84 -7.07
CA LEU A 175 1.68 -14.50 -7.21
C LEU A 175 1.26 -13.61 -6.04
N HIS A 176 0.87 -12.37 -6.36
CA HIS A 176 0.46 -11.39 -5.37
C HIS A 176 -1.05 -11.27 -5.37
N SER A 177 -1.69 -11.67 -4.26
CA SER A 177 -3.14 -11.72 -4.13
C SER A 177 -3.60 -11.12 -2.80
N ILE A 178 -4.68 -10.36 -2.84
CA ILE A 178 -5.32 -9.70 -1.71
C ILE A 178 -6.63 -10.42 -1.40
N LEU A 179 -6.74 -10.89 -0.15
CA LEU A 179 -7.91 -11.63 0.35
C LEU A 179 -8.94 -10.69 0.99
N SER A 180 -8.46 -9.65 1.66
CA SER A 180 -9.28 -8.58 2.21
C SER A 180 -8.50 -7.26 2.22
N TRP A 181 -9.21 -6.14 2.22
CA TRP A 181 -8.62 -4.81 2.29
C TRP A 181 -9.54 -3.86 3.05
N GLU A 182 -8.99 -3.26 4.11
CA GLU A 182 -9.68 -2.28 4.94
C GLU A 182 -8.85 -0.99 5.02
N PHE A 183 -9.56 0.13 5.08
CA PHE A 183 -8.98 1.43 5.29
C PHE A 183 -9.89 2.28 6.17
N TYR A 184 -9.27 3.08 7.03
CA TYR A 184 -9.93 4.09 7.83
C TYR A 184 -9.01 5.30 7.95
N SER A 185 -9.57 6.49 7.73
CA SER A 185 -8.92 7.76 8.03
C SER A 185 -9.92 8.72 8.64
N SER A 186 -9.44 9.49 9.63
CA SER A 186 -10.17 10.59 10.24
C SER A 186 -9.28 11.81 10.30
N LEU A 187 -9.78 12.93 9.79
CA LEU A 187 -9.14 14.23 9.98
C LEU A 187 -9.68 14.85 11.27
N GLU A 188 -8.85 14.98 12.29
CA GLU A 188 -9.20 15.82 13.44
C GLU A 188 -8.97 17.30 13.08
N ASN A 189 -9.89 18.17 13.53
CA ASN A 189 -9.85 19.61 13.32
C ASN A 189 -8.83 20.33 14.20
#